data_AF-A0A5R9J123-F1
#
_entry.id   AF-A0A5R9J123-F1
#
_cell.length_a   1.000
_cell.length_b   1.000
_cell.length_c   1.000
_cell.angle_alpha   90.00
_cell.angle_beta   90.00
_cell.angle_gamma   90.00
#
_symmetry.space_group_name_H-M   'P 1'
#
loop_
_entity.id
_entity.type
_entity.pdbx_description
1 polymer ?
#
loop_
_entity_poly.entity_id
_entity_poly.type
_entity_poly.pdbx_seq_one_letter_code
_entity_poly.pdbx_strand_id
1 'polypeptide(L)'
;MDPQTPRHVVQRFNAEVIQDGNRVSFEQLMAPGFVNRSAPPGAPDNAEGDKVTTRKTIAKVHSGELMGIAPTGRSVTIDVIDIVRVENGRYAEHWGINSLAAVLALLRIN
;
A
#
# COMPACT_ATOMS: atom_id res chain seq x y z
N MET A 1 3.60 -1.40 24.17
CA MET A 1 4.11 -0.59 23.05
C MET A 1 3.13 0.52 22.79
N ASP A 2 3.59 1.74 22.55
CA ASP A 2 2.69 2.86 22.24
C ASP A 2 1.96 2.59 20.91
N PRO A 3 0.60 2.56 20.90
CA PRO A 3 -0.19 2.27 19.71
C PRO A 3 -0.01 3.32 18.60
N GLN A 4 0.61 4.46 18.89
CA GLN A 4 0.85 5.54 17.95
C GLN A 4 2.25 5.50 17.31
N THR A 5 3.13 4.56 17.72
CA THR A 5 4.46 4.47 17.08
C THR A 5 4.34 4.21 15.58
N PRO A 6 5.21 4.79 14.73
CA PRO A 6 5.15 4.58 13.29
C PRO A 6 5.17 3.09 12.89
N ARG A 7 5.96 2.27 13.58
CA ARG A 7 5.99 0.82 13.37
C ARG A 7 4.64 0.16 13.66
N HIS A 8 3.98 0.50 14.77
CA HIS A 8 2.70 -0.11 15.14
C HIS A 8 1.60 0.27 14.14
N VAL A 9 1.55 1.54 13.72
CA VAL A 9 0.59 2.04 12.72
C VAL A 9 0.76 1.29 11.39
N VAL A 10 2.00 1.10 10.95
CA VAL A 10 2.31 0.35 9.71
C VAL A 10 1.94 -1.13 9.83
N GLN A 11 2.19 -1.75 10.98
CA GLN A 11 1.80 -3.14 11.23
C GLN A 11 0.28 -3.31 11.18
N ARG A 12 -0.45 -2.40 11.83
CA ARG A 12 -1.91 -2.37 11.82
C ARG A 12 -2.47 -2.18 10.41
N PHE A 13 -1.91 -1.25 9.64
CA PHE A 13 -2.30 -1.04 8.24
C PHE A 13 -2.07 -2.30 7.39
N ASN A 14 -0.91 -2.96 7.54
CA ASN A 14 -0.61 -4.17 6.76
C ASN A 14 -1.57 -5.33 7.08
N ALA A 15 -1.93 -5.51 8.34
CA ALA A 15 -2.87 -6.56 8.73
C ALA A 15 -4.30 -6.19 8.30
N GLU A 16 -4.84 -5.12 8.88
CA GLU A 16 -6.27 -4.83 8.76
C GLU A 16 -6.64 -4.35 7.34
N VAL A 17 -5.80 -3.55 6.70
CA VAL A 17 -6.13 -2.97 5.38
C VAL A 17 -5.66 -3.88 4.25
N ILE A 18 -4.38 -4.28 4.24
CA ILE A 18 -3.82 -5.02 3.10
C ILE A 18 -4.25 -6.49 3.12
N GLN A 19 -4.20 -7.17 4.27
CA GLN A 19 -4.55 -8.59 4.33
C GLN A 19 -6.06 -8.79 4.36
N ASP A 20 -6.76 -8.04 5.23
CA ASP A 20 -8.20 -8.25 5.51
C ASP A 20 -9.13 -7.34 4.69
N GLY A 21 -8.62 -6.32 4.02
CA GLY A 21 -9.45 -5.41 3.21
C GLY A 21 -10.39 -4.52 4.04
N ASN A 22 -10.06 -4.24 5.30
CA ASN A 22 -10.92 -3.49 6.21
C ASN A 22 -10.93 -1.98 5.87
N ARG A 23 -12.03 -1.53 5.25
CA ARG A 23 -12.23 -0.13 4.87
C ARG A 23 -12.34 0.82 6.06
N VAL A 24 -12.93 0.39 7.18
CA VAL A 24 -13.06 1.22 8.38
C VAL A 24 -11.68 1.51 8.96
N SER A 25 -10.82 0.49 9.03
CA SER A 25 -9.42 0.66 9.45
C SER A 25 -8.65 1.58 8.52
N PHE A 26 -8.87 1.46 7.20
CA PHE A 26 -8.27 2.38 6.23
C PHE A 26 -8.65 3.84 6.55
N GLU A 27 -9.95 4.14 6.66
CA GLU A 27 -10.42 5.50 6.96
C GLU A 27 -9.85 6.07 8.27
N GLN A 28 -9.64 5.22 9.29
CA GLN A 28 -9.04 5.62 10.57
C GLN A 28 -7.54 5.92 10.48
N LEU A 29 -6.83 5.17 9.64
CA LEU A 29 -5.37 5.19 9.54
C LEU A 29 -4.85 6.23 8.54
N MET A 30 -5.69 6.75 7.66
CA MET A 30 -5.31 7.79 6.70
C MET A 30 -5.49 9.20 7.29
N ALA A 31 -4.48 10.06 7.18
CA ALA A 31 -4.64 11.46 7.53
C ALA A 31 -5.58 12.15 6.52
N PRO A 32 -6.45 13.09 6.96
CA PRO A 32 -7.30 13.85 6.03
C PRO A 32 -6.53 14.58 4.92
N GLY A 33 -5.27 14.93 5.17
CA GLY A 33 -4.34 15.54 4.20
C GLY A 33 -3.29 14.57 3.65
N PHE A 34 -3.59 13.27 3.58
CA PHE A 34 -2.63 12.28 3.09
C PHE A 34 -2.14 12.59 1.67
N VAL A 35 -0.83 12.49 1.45
CA VAL A 35 -0.20 12.69 0.14
C VAL A 35 0.40 11.38 -0.39
N ASN A 36 -0.05 10.95 -1.57
CA ASN A 36 0.59 9.87 -2.30
C ASN A 36 1.64 10.41 -3.28
N ARG A 37 2.91 10.20 -2.96
CA ARG A 37 4.08 10.71 -3.69
C ARG A 37 4.54 9.78 -4.80
N SER A 38 4.01 8.56 -4.85
CA SER A 38 4.13 7.66 -6.01
C SER A 38 3.17 8.01 -7.14
N ALA A 39 2.30 9.00 -6.94
CA ALA A 39 1.44 9.51 -7.99
C ALA A 39 2.28 10.24 -9.07
N PRO A 40 1.83 10.26 -10.34
CA PRO A 40 2.57 10.88 -11.44
C PRO A 40 2.85 12.39 -11.21
N PRO A 41 3.81 12.97 -11.98
CA PRO A 41 4.35 14.30 -11.73
C PRO A 41 3.28 15.41 -11.66
N GLY A 42 3.37 16.28 -10.65
CA GLY A 42 2.41 17.39 -10.41
C GLY A 42 1.95 17.53 -8.94
N ALA A 43 2.31 16.58 -8.06
CA ALA A 43 2.02 16.69 -6.63
C ALA A 43 3.04 17.61 -5.91
N PRO A 44 2.60 18.48 -4.97
CA PRO A 44 3.48 19.39 -4.24
C PRO A 44 4.51 18.64 -3.39
N ASP A 45 5.72 19.22 -3.30
CA ASP A 45 6.90 18.57 -2.71
C ASP A 45 7.39 19.24 -1.41
N ASN A 46 7.23 18.55 -0.28
CA ASN A 46 7.81 18.93 1.02
C ASN A 46 7.70 17.79 2.06
N ALA A 47 8.81 17.18 2.52
CA ALA A 47 8.81 16.42 3.79
C ALA A 47 10.20 16.08 4.39
N GLU A 48 10.50 16.65 5.56
CA GLU A 48 11.39 16.07 6.59
C GLU A 48 10.56 15.65 7.81
N GLY A 49 10.93 14.53 8.47
CA GLY A 49 10.18 13.92 9.60
C GLY A 49 10.34 12.40 9.69
N ASP A 50 9.76 11.78 10.72
CA ASP A 50 9.84 10.34 11.03
C ASP A 50 9.19 9.47 9.93
N LYS A 51 10.03 8.79 9.13
CA LYS A 51 9.63 7.91 8.04
C LYS A 51 9.86 6.43 8.42
N VAL A 52 8.96 5.55 7.96
CA VAL A 52 9.09 4.09 8.05
C VAL A 52 9.20 3.50 6.66
N THR A 53 10.27 2.76 6.40
CA THR A 53 10.41 1.97 5.17
C THR A 53 9.94 0.53 5.41
N THR A 54 9.22 -0.03 4.45
CA THR A 54 8.75 -1.41 4.45
C THR A 54 9.08 -2.10 3.13
N ARG A 55 9.35 -3.40 3.19
CA ARG A 55 9.41 -4.29 2.03
C ARG A 55 8.45 -5.43 2.27
N LYS A 56 7.59 -5.71 1.30
CA LYS A 56 6.51 -6.70 1.41
C LYS A 56 6.42 -7.52 0.13
N THR A 57 5.96 -8.75 0.28
CA THR A 57 5.58 -9.63 -0.82
C THR A 57 4.14 -10.07 -0.60
N ILE A 58 3.28 -9.80 -1.59
CA ILE A 58 1.86 -10.16 -1.58
C ILE A 58 1.68 -11.32 -2.55
N ALA A 59 1.47 -12.53 -2.01
CA ALA A 59 1.19 -13.73 -2.80
C ALA A 59 -0.29 -14.10 -2.65
N LYS A 60 -1.05 -14.08 -3.77
CA LYS A 60 -2.47 -14.46 -3.79
C LYS A 60 -2.85 -15.14 -5.11
N VAL A 61 -3.98 -15.84 -5.12
CA VAL A 61 -4.63 -16.32 -6.36
C VAL A 61 -5.44 -15.17 -6.96
N HIS A 62 -5.33 -14.97 -8.27
CA HIS A 62 -6.15 -14.01 -9.03
C HIS A 62 -7.59 -14.54 -9.18
N SER A 63 -8.37 -14.36 -8.11
CA SER A 63 -9.73 -14.88 -7.96
C SER A 63 -10.84 -13.85 -8.17
N GLY A 64 -10.49 -12.57 -8.34
CA GLY A 64 -11.43 -11.49 -8.65
C GLY A 64 -10.91 -10.64 -9.80
N GLU A 65 -11.74 -9.71 -10.29
CA GLU A 65 -11.32 -8.78 -11.34
C GLU A 65 -10.22 -7.84 -10.83
N LEU A 66 -9.14 -7.68 -11.62
CA LEU A 66 -8.05 -6.78 -11.33
C LEU A 66 -7.80 -5.83 -12.50
N MET A 67 -8.12 -4.55 -12.33
CA MET A 67 -7.96 -3.50 -13.35
C MET A 67 -8.52 -3.89 -14.73
N GLY A 68 -9.74 -4.43 -14.75
CA GLY A 68 -10.42 -4.88 -15.96
C GLY A 68 -10.00 -6.24 -16.50
N ILE A 69 -9.11 -6.98 -15.81
CA ILE A 69 -8.75 -8.35 -16.16
C ILE A 69 -9.62 -9.30 -15.35
N ALA A 70 -10.40 -10.14 -16.05
CA ALA A 70 -11.24 -11.17 -15.44
C ALA A 70 -10.40 -12.18 -14.63
N PRO A 71 -10.96 -12.79 -13.57
CA PRO A 71 -10.23 -13.74 -12.73
C PRO A 71 -9.68 -14.92 -13.54
N THR A 72 -8.40 -15.23 -13.35
CA THR A 72 -7.69 -16.26 -14.15
C THR A 72 -7.37 -17.52 -13.33
N GLY A 73 -7.51 -17.46 -12.01
CA GLY A 73 -7.11 -18.55 -11.11
C GLY A 73 -5.59 -18.75 -10.98
N ARG A 74 -4.77 -17.92 -11.64
CA ARG A 74 -3.30 -18.00 -11.53
C ARG A 74 -2.83 -17.46 -10.18
N SER A 75 -1.81 -18.10 -9.60
CA SER A 75 -1.06 -17.53 -8.49
C SER A 75 -0.22 -16.35 -8.98
N VAL A 76 -0.29 -15.23 -8.27
CA VAL A 76 0.47 -14.01 -8.56
C VAL A 76 1.21 -13.54 -7.31
N THR A 77 2.36 -12.91 -7.54
CA THR A 77 3.19 -12.32 -6.49
C THR A 77 3.48 -10.86 -6.85
N ILE A 78 3.15 -9.95 -5.94
CA ILE A 78 3.47 -8.52 -6.05
C ILE A 78 4.48 -8.18 -4.96
N ASP A 79 5.65 -7.70 -5.36
CA ASP A 79 6.64 -7.15 -4.45
C ASP A 79 6.42 -5.64 -4.31
N VAL A 80 6.56 -5.13 -3.09
CA VAL A 80 6.29 -3.74 -2.73
C VAL A 80 7.41 -3.22 -1.84
N ILE A 81 7.90 -2.02 -2.12
CA ILE A 81 8.70 -1.22 -1.19
C ILE A 81 7.95 0.08 -0.95
N ASP A 82 7.63 0.38 0.30
CA ASP A 82 6.96 1.63 0.69
C ASP A 82 7.81 2.39 1.71
N ILE A 83 7.85 3.71 1.60
CA ILE A 83 8.28 4.66 2.63
C ILE A 83 7.03 5.42 3.06
N VAL A 84 6.75 5.45 4.36
CA VAL A 84 5.56 6.09 4.92
C VAL A 84 5.97 7.11 5.96
N ARG A 85 5.48 8.34 5.86
CA ARG A 85 5.55 9.29 6.97
C ARG A 85 4.31 9.11 7.84
N VAL A 86 4.51 8.84 9.13
CA VAL A 86 3.43 8.69 10.10
C VAL A 86 3.40 9.93 11.01
N GLU A 87 2.22 10.49 11.19
CA GLU A 87 1.99 11.65 12.05
C GLU A 87 0.68 11.45 12.81
N ASN A 88 0.68 11.67 14.13
CA ASN A 88 -0.49 11.49 14.99
C ASN A 88 -1.19 10.13 14.80
N GLY A 89 -0.39 9.06 14.68
CA GLY A 89 -0.89 7.69 14.49
C GLY A 89 -1.47 7.40 13.11
N ARG A 90 -1.28 8.28 12.12
CA ARG A 90 -1.86 8.15 10.78
C ARG A 90 -0.83 8.28 9.68
N TYR A 91 -1.10 7.66 8.54
CA TYR A 91 -0.34 7.82 7.31
C TYR A 91 -0.57 9.25 6.80
N ALA A 92 0.49 10.06 6.83
CA ALA A 92 0.48 11.42 6.31
C ALA A 92 1.04 11.46 4.88
N GLU A 93 2.06 10.65 4.58
CA GLU A 93 2.64 10.58 3.24
C GLU A 93 3.12 9.18 2.89
N HIS A 94 3.17 8.88 1.60
CA HIS A 94 3.59 7.59 1.06
C HIS A 94 4.41 7.76 -0.22
N TRP A 95 5.56 7.11 -0.27
CA TRP A 95 6.32 6.79 -1.48
C TRP A 95 6.41 5.28 -1.59
N GLY A 96 6.43 4.74 -2.79
CA GLY A 96 6.55 3.32 -2.98
C GLY A 96 6.64 2.91 -4.44
N ILE A 97 7.27 1.76 -4.64
CA ILE A 97 7.37 1.06 -5.92
C ILE A 97 6.84 -0.35 -5.73
N ASN A 98 6.20 -0.89 -6.75
CA ASN A 98 5.73 -2.27 -6.74
C ASN A 98 5.81 -2.94 -8.11
N SER A 99 5.74 -4.26 -8.13
CA SER A 99 5.79 -5.07 -9.35
C SER A 99 4.42 -5.32 -10.01
N LEU A 100 3.35 -4.59 -9.63
CA LEU A 100 1.99 -4.83 -10.15
C LEU A 100 1.92 -4.77 -11.67
N ALA A 101 2.65 -3.86 -12.31
CA ALA A 101 2.68 -3.74 -13.77
C ALA A 101 3.12 -5.05 -14.46
N ALA A 102 4.13 -5.75 -13.89
CA ALA A 102 4.58 -7.04 -14.41
C ALA A 102 3.52 -8.13 -14.21
N VAL A 103 2.81 -8.12 -13.09
CA VAL A 103 1.69 -9.04 -12.84
C VAL A 103 0.54 -8.80 -13.83
N LEU A 104 0.17 -7.55 -14.08
CA LEU A 104 -0.86 -7.22 -15.07
C LEU A 104 -0.48 -7.69 -16.48
N ALA A 105 0.81 -7.56 -16.85
CA ALA A 105 1.31 -8.08 -18.12
C ALA A 105 1.17 -9.61 -18.19
N LEU A 106 1.58 -10.33 -17.14
CA LEU A 106 1.45 -11.79 -17.04
C LEU A 106 -0.01 -12.27 -17.16
N LEU A 107 -0.94 -11.55 -16.54
CA LEU A 107 -2.36 -11.93 -16.51
C LEU A 107 -3.09 -11.70 -17.85
N ARG A 108 -2.55 -10.86 -18.73
CA ARG A 108 -3.11 -10.60 -20.08
C ARG A 108 -2.67 -11.61 -21.13
N ILE A 109 -1.69 -12.45 -20.82
CA ILE A 109 -1.21 -13.49 -21.73
C ILE A 109 -2.10 -14.72 -21.53
N ASN A 110 -2.84 -15.10 -22.57
CA ASN A 110 -3.64 -16.34 -22.60
C ASN A 110 -2.74 -17.56 -22.47
#